data_AF-A0AAD8Q5M0-F1
#
_entry.id   AF-A0AAD8Q5M0-F1
#
_cell.length_a   1.000
_cell.length_b   1.000
_cell.length_c   1.000
_cell.angle_alpha   90.00
_cell.angle_beta   90.00
_cell.angle_gamma   90.00
#
_symmetry.space_group_name_H-M   'P 1'
#
loop_
_entity.id
_entity.type
_entity.pdbx_description
1 polymer ?
#
loop_
_entity_poly.entity_id
_entity_poly.type
_entity_poly.pdbx_seq_one_letter_code
_entity_poly.pdbx_strand_id
1 'polypeptide(L)'
;MRPSLALLLFAGLLCHRTAALSVPKNRDRDLSHLLSGKLDVLDRVPGLVNKVLSTTILVVRALRETIDDNGETRNDLDTALGFNSTTGLPIGNSTSSVSCPNIAVIYARGTNEPGMSRVVRGNVGFLTGPPFFDALKTYVNGTGTLSIQGVNQYPAEPAGFFAGGSMTGATAAAQVASRTLTMCPNTRLTMSGYSQGSQVTRLAIAQLTPDQQARISSVVLFGDPLGGAAVSGVDETRLLVVCHAGDNICEGGNLVLSPHLDYSSDAPTAALFVMQRSNLGLASRDAENEGMSGTVVGKVQGIMLSPKHGIASD
;
A
#
# COMPACT_ATOMS: atom_id res chain seq x y z
N MET A 1 28.19 40.87 -54.15
CA MET A 1 27.90 40.12 -55.39
C MET A 1 26.56 39.42 -55.22
N ARG A 2 25.65 39.70 -56.15
CA ARG A 2 24.29 39.14 -56.37
C ARG A 2 23.20 39.38 -55.30
N PRO A 3 22.35 40.40 -55.52
CA PRO A 3 21.01 40.59 -54.95
C PRO A 3 19.91 40.01 -55.88
N SER A 4 18.67 39.85 -55.38
CA SER A 4 17.36 40.14 -56.03
C SER A 4 16.25 39.36 -55.29
N LEU A 5 15.30 39.98 -54.60
CA LEU A 5 14.19 40.84 -55.04
C LEU A 5 13.11 40.08 -55.84
N ALA A 6 11.95 39.83 -55.24
CA ALA A 6 10.64 40.01 -55.88
C ALA A 6 9.50 39.84 -54.86
N LEU A 7 8.99 41.01 -54.47
CA LEU A 7 7.71 41.23 -53.81
C LEU A 7 6.60 41.24 -54.87
N LEU A 8 5.35 41.02 -54.41
CA LEU A 8 4.06 41.39 -55.03
C LEU A 8 3.40 40.39 -55.98
N LEU A 9 2.27 39.83 -55.53
CA LEU A 9 0.97 40.29 -56.03
C LEU A 9 -0.15 39.97 -55.02
N PHE A 10 -0.82 41.05 -54.64
CA PHE A 10 -2.03 41.14 -53.81
C PHE A 10 -3.28 40.75 -54.63
N ALA A 11 -4.33 40.39 -53.88
CA ALA A 11 -5.78 40.48 -54.15
C ALA A 11 -6.48 39.10 -54.13
N GLY A 12 -7.50 38.85 -53.32
CA GLY A 12 -8.23 39.69 -52.37
C GLY A 12 -9.44 38.92 -51.84
N LEU A 13 -10.00 39.43 -50.73
CA LEU A 13 -11.41 39.31 -50.27
C LEU A 13 -11.94 37.85 -50.04
N LEU A 14 -12.62 37.47 -48.97
CA LEU A 14 -13.49 38.21 -48.06
C LEU A 14 -13.88 37.29 -46.87
N CYS A 15 -14.21 37.95 -45.76
CA CYS A 15 -15.17 37.55 -44.73
C CYS A 15 -14.77 36.67 -43.53
N HIS A 16 -14.77 37.37 -42.39
CA HIS A 16 -14.88 36.95 -40.99
C HIS A 16 -15.76 35.70 -40.70
N ARG A 17 -15.34 34.90 -39.71
CA ARG A 17 -15.92 34.91 -38.35
C ARG A 17 -15.14 34.00 -37.40
N THR A 18 -14.92 34.51 -36.20
CA THR A 18 -14.46 33.79 -35.01
C THR A 18 -15.47 32.70 -34.61
N ALA A 19 -14.99 31.49 -34.34
CA ALA A 19 -15.72 30.51 -33.55
C ALA A 19 -14.71 29.70 -32.72
N ALA A 20 -14.84 29.83 -31.40
CA ALA A 20 -14.14 29.02 -30.42
C ALA A 20 -14.48 27.53 -30.63
N LEU A 21 -13.46 26.70 -30.82
CA LEU A 21 -13.61 25.25 -30.83
C LEU A 21 -13.66 24.75 -29.38
N SER A 22 -14.88 24.50 -28.92
CA SER A 22 -15.19 23.76 -27.70
C SER A 22 -14.64 22.33 -27.78
N VAL A 23 -13.84 21.94 -26.79
CA VAL A 23 -13.42 20.56 -26.53
C VAL A 23 -14.67 19.73 -26.16
N PRO A 24 -14.98 18.61 -26.84
CA PRO A 24 -16.16 17.83 -26.53
C PRO A 24 -15.98 17.05 -25.22
N LYS A 25 -16.97 17.21 -24.35
CA LYS A 25 -17.13 16.55 -23.05
C LYS A 25 -17.51 15.07 -23.23
N ASN A 26 -16.80 14.21 -22.50
CA ASN A 26 -17.08 12.82 -22.10
C ASN A 26 -18.06 11.98 -22.94
N ARG A 27 -17.55 10.89 -23.53
CA ARG A 27 -18.38 9.85 -24.17
C ARG A 27 -18.22 8.55 -23.36
N ASP A 28 -19.16 8.31 -22.45
CA ASP A 28 -19.29 7.02 -21.76
C ASP A 28 -19.45 5.92 -22.81
N ARG A 29 -18.47 5.01 -22.88
CA ARG A 29 -18.57 3.82 -23.74
C ARG A 29 -19.24 2.72 -22.94
N ASP A 30 -20.49 2.42 -23.30
CA ASP A 30 -21.23 1.29 -22.77
C ASP A 30 -20.58 -0.03 -23.22
N LEU A 31 -19.96 -0.73 -22.26
CA LEU A 31 -19.25 -2.00 -22.45
C LEU A 31 -20.12 -3.22 -22.08
N SER A 32 -21.41 -3.03 -21.84
CA SER A 32 -22.35 -4.10 -21.44
C SER A 32 -22.37 -5.29 -22.41
N HIS A 33 -22.03 -5.07 -23.68
CA HIS A 33 -21.99 -6.11 -24.71
C HIS A 33 -20.75 -7.03 -24.66
N LEU A 34 -19.70 -6.71 -23.90
CA LEU A 34 -18.52 -7.59 -23.77
C LEU A 34 -18.70 -8.70 -22.72
N LEU A 35 -19.72 -8.58 -21.86
CA LEU A 35 -19.96 -9.49 -20.74
C LEU A 35 -21.08 -10.51 -21.01
N SER A 36 -21.93 -10.29 -22.01
CA SER A 36 -23.14 -11.09 -22.22
C SER A 36 -22.89 -12.50 -22.79
N GLY A 37 -21.68 -12.82 -23.25
CA GLY A 37 -21.40 -14.07 -23.97
C GLY A 37 -20.75 -15.20 -23.16
N LYS A 38 -20.36 -14.99 -21.89
CA LYS A 38 -19.59 -15.98 -21.10
C LYS A 38 -20.13 -16.24 -19.69
N LEU A 39 -21.25 -15.64 -19.29
CA LEU A 39 -21.80 -15.77 -17.93
C LEU A 39 -22.62 -17.06 -17.68
N ASP A 40 -23.01 -17.80 -18.72
CA ASP A 40 -23.89 -18.99 -18.62
C ASP A 40 -23.30 -20.15 -17.81
N VAL A 41 -21.97 -20.18 -17.63
CA VAL A 41 -21.27 -21.17 -16.81
C VAL A 41 -21.29 -20.77 -15.32
N LEU A 42 -21.38 -19.47 -15.01
CA LEU A 42 -21.31 -18.95 -13.65
C LEU A 42 -22.64 -19.11 -12.89
N ASP A 43 -23.78 -19.10 -13.59
CA ASP A 43 -25.12 -19.29 -12.99
C ASP A 43 -25.39 -20.72 -12.51
N ARG A 44 -24.53 -21.70 -12.85
CA ARG A 44 -24.69 -23.11 -12.45
C ARG A 44 -24.10 -23.46 -11.08
N VAL A 45 -23.43 -22.51 -10.42
CA VAL A 45 -22.84 -22.71 -9.09
C VAL A 45 -23.35 -21.62 -8.13
N PRO A 46 -24.30 -21.94 -7.23
CA PRO A 46 -24.83 -20.97 -6.28
C PRO A 46 -23.70 -20.35 -5.44
N GLY A 47 -23.63 -19.03 -5.41
CA GLY A 47 -22.62 -18.27 -4.66
C GLY A 47 -21.34 -17.92 -5.43
N LEU A 48 -21.06 -18.58 -6.56
CA LEU A 48 -19.89 -18.24 -7.38
C LEU A 48 -20.09 -16.90 -8.09
N VAL A 49 -21.30 -16.60 -8.59
CA VAL A 49 -21.64 -15.30 -9.18
C VAL A 49 -21.47 -14.19 -8.16
N ASN A 50 -22.00 -14.34 -6.94
CA ASN A 50 -21.86 -13.32 -5.90
C ASN A 50 -20.41 -13.12 -5.46
N LYS A 51 -19.61 -14.19 -5.42
CA LYS A 51 -18.20 -14.12 -5.07
C LYS A 51 -17.37 -13.49 -6.18
N VAL A 52 -17.62 -13.86 -7.44
CA VAL A 52 -16.97 -13.24 -8.61
C VAL A 52 -17.40 -11.79 -8.76
N LEU A 53 -18.68 -11.47 -8.55
CA LEU A 53 -19.19 -10.11 -8.63
C LEU A 53 -18.64 -9.24 -7.49
N SER A 54 -18.60 -9.74 -6.24
CA SER A 54 -18.00 -9.04 -5.11
C SER A 54 -16.50 -8.85 -5.30
N THR A 55 -15.77 -9.90 -5.69
CA THR A 55 -14.33 -9.82 -5.99
C THR A 55 -14.07 -8.87 -7.15
N THR A 56 -14.90 -8.90 -8.21
CA THR A 56 -14.78 -8.00 -9.37
C THR A 56 -15.12 -6.56 -8.98
N ILE A 57 -16.11 -6.32 -8.13
CA ILE A 57 -16.45 -4.98 -7.63
C ILE A 57 -15.34 -4.46 -6.71
N LEU A 58 -14.76 -5.30 -5.84
CA LEU A 58 -13.61 -4.94 -5.02
C LEU A 58 -12.38 -4.62 -5.88
N VAL A 59 -12.09 -5.45 -6.89
CA VAL A 59 -11.00 -5.23 -7.83
C VAL A 59 -11.25 -3.98 -8.67
N VAL A 60 -12.47 -3.75 -9.15
CA VAL A 60 -12.85 -2.57 -9.94
C VAL A 60 -12.88 -1.31 -9.08
N ARG A 61 -13.29 -1.39 -7.81
CA ARG A 61 -13.25 -0.25 -6.87
C ARG A 61 -11.81 0.05 -6.47
N ALA A 62 -10.99 -0.96 -6.18
CA ALA A 62 -9.55 -0.82 -5.96
C ALA A 62 -8.83 -0.25 -7.20
N LEU A 63 -9.19 -0.70 -8.41
CA LEU A 63 -8.69 -0.16 -9.69
C LEU A 63 -9.19 1.27 -9.95
N ARG A 64 -10.41 1.61 -9.55
CA ARG A 64 -11.00 2.94 -9.75
C ARG A 64 -10.44 3.96 -8.76
N GLU A 65 -10.19 3.57 -7.52
CA GLU A 65 -9.53 4.39 -6.50
C GLU A 65 -8.02 4.54 -6.75
N THR A 66 -7.38 3.60 -7.47
CA THR A 66 -5.99 3.80 -7.96
C THR A 66 -5.89 4.76 -9.15
N ILE A 67 -6.97 4.96 -9.92
CA ILE A 67 -6.96 5.80 -11.12
C ILE A 67 -7.25 7.28 -10.80
N ASP A 68 -8.02 7.59 -9.75
CA ASP A 68 -8.39 8.97 -9.40
C ASP A 68 -7.74 9.45 -8.08
N ASP A 69 -6.44 9.78 -8.11
CA ASP A 69 -5.69 10.61 -7.11
C ASP A 69 -4.85 9.95 -6.00
N ASN A 70 -4.62 8.62 -5.93
CA ASN A 70 -3.62 8.06 -4.97
C ASN A 70 -2.75 6.89 -5.48
N GLY A 71 -2.83 6.54 -6.77
CA GLY A 71 -1.96 5.57 -7.44
C GLY A 71 -0.59 6.13 -7.87
N GLU A 72 -0.09 7.15 -7.17
CA GLU A 72 1.28 7.63 -7.32
C GLU A 72 2.23 6.57 -6.75
N THR A 73 3.40 6.41 -7.36
CA THR A 73 4.48 5.58 -6.83
C THR A 73 4.75 5.94 -5.37
N ARG A 74 4.33 5.12 -4.40
CA ARG A 74 4.68 5.31 -2.99
C ARG A 74 6.12 4.86 -2.73
N ASN A 75 7.04 5.65 -3.28
CA ASN A 75 8.48 5.65 -3.04
C ASN A 75 8.92 7.00 -2.43
N ASP A 76 8.01 7.59 -1.66
CA ASP A 76 8.15 8.94 -1.12
C ASP A 76 9.31 8.98 -0.13
N LEU A 77 9.56 7.87 0.58
CA LEU A 77 10.61 7.79 1.59
C LEU A 77 12.00 7.84 0.96
N ASP A 78 12.32 7.01 -0.04
CA ASP A 78 13.62 7.08 -0.70
C ASP A 78 13.83 8.49 -1.30
N THR A 79 12.79 9.07 -1.92
CA THR A 79 12.85 10.45 -2.45
C THR A 79 13.11 11.48 -1.35
N ALA A 80 12.39 11.41 -0.23
CA ALA A 80 12.53 12.31 0.91
C ALA A 80 13.89 12.21 1.61
N LEU A 81 14.51 11.02 1.54
CA LEU A 81 15.86 10.76 2.04
C LEU A 81 16.96 11.13 1.01
N GLY A 82 16.61 11.55 -0.21
CA GLY A 82 17.58 11.94 -1.25
C GLY A 82 18.13 10.76 -2.07
N PHE A 83 17.39 9.66 -2.14
CA PHE A 83 17.74 8.45 -2.89
C PHE A 83 16.84 8.25 -4.11
N ASN A 84 17.39 7.61 -5.13
CA ASN A 84 16.65 7.22 -6.31
C ASN A 84 15.71 6.06 -5.95
N SER A 85 14.41 6.26 -6.11
CA SER A 85 13.37 5.28 -5.82
C SER A 85 13.46 3.96 -6.60
N THR A 86 14.24 3.91 -7.68
CA THR A 86 14.42 2.67 -8.47
C THR A 86 15.68 1.94 -8.05
N THR A 87 16.80 2.64 -7.89
CA THR A 87 18.11 2.02 -7.65
C THR A 87 18.50 1.98 -6.18
N GLY A 88 17.82 2.75 -5.32
CA GLY A 88 18.21 2.94 -3.93
C GLY A 88 19.55 3.68 -3.77
N LEU A 89 20.09 4.29 -4.82
CA LEU A 89 21.37 5.02 -4.77
C LEU A 89 21.16 6.52 -4.50
N PRO A 90 22.12 7.22 -3.88
CA PRO A 90 22.03 8.66 -3.67
C PRO A 90 21.85 9.42 -5.00
N ILE A 91 20.97 10.42 -5.03
CA ILE A 91 20.81 11.32 -6.18
C ILE A 91 21.90 12.38 -6.10
N GLY A 92 22.87 12.33 -7.02
CA GLY A 92 24.08 13.18 -7.01
C GLY A 92 23.80 14.69 -6.98
N ASN A 93 24.65 15.42 -6.24
CA ASN A 93 24.62 16.85 -5.93
C ASN A 93 23.34 17.38 -5.24
N SER A 94 22.63 16.52 -4.53
CA SER A 94 21.49 16.91 -3.71
C SER A 94 21.93 17.75 -2.51
N THR A 95 21.84 19.06 -2.68
CA THR A 95 21.59 20.04 -1.60
C THR A 95 20.13 19.95 -1.10
N SER A 96 19.35 18.96 -1.56
CA SER A 96 18.04 18.60 -1.03
C SER A 96 18.20 18.25 0.45
N SER A 97 17.76 19.15 1.33
CA SER A 97 17.64 18.85 2.76
C SER A 97 16.83 17.57 2.92
N VAL A 98 17.38 16.59 3.63
CA VAL A 98 16.63 15.39 4.05
C VAL A 98 15.34 15.85 4.71
N SER A 99 14.20 15.45 4.15
CA SER A 99 12.88 15.78 4.69
C SER A 99 12.37 14.59 5.48
N CYS A 100 12.65 14.56 6.78
CA CYS A 100 12.23 13.44 7.62
C CYS A 100 10.71 13.43 7.83
N PRO A 101 10.00 12.37 7.42
CA PRO A 101 8.57 12.26 7.71
C PRO A 101 8.34 11.97 9.19
N ASN A 102 7.21 12.42 9.74
CA ASN A 102 6.86 12.04 11.10
C ASN A 102 6.62 10.52 11.20
N ILE A 103 5.98 9.93 10.20
CA ILE A 103 5.71 8.49 10.08
C ILE A 103 6.27 7.98 8.76
N ALA A 104 7.03 6.89 8.81
CA ALA A 104 7.49 6.17 7.63
C ALA A 104 6.96 4.74 7.65
N VAL A 105 6.54 4.22 6.50
CA VAL A 105 6.13 2.82 6.34
C VAL A 105 6.96 2.17 5.25
N ILE A 106 7.64 1.07 5.58
CA ILE A 106 8.25 0.18 4.59
C ILE A 106 7.32 -1.03 4.43
N TYR A 107 6.85 -1.27 3.21
CA TYR A 107 5.81 -2.26 2.94
C TYR A 107 6.22 -3.28 1.86
N ALA A 108 6.16 -4.57 2.20
CA ALA A 108 6.38 -5.67 1.26
C ALA A 108 5.03 -6.27 0.80
N ARG A 109 4.78 -6.25 -0.52
CA ARG A 109 3.54 -6.76 -1.13
C ARG A 109 3.43 -8.31 -1.13
N GLY A 110 2.24 -8.82 -1.41
CA GLY A 110 1.98 -10.25 -1.51
C GLY A 110 2.51 -10.90 -2.79
N THR A 111 2.55 -12.24 -2.79
CA THR A 111 2.97 -13.02 -3.96
C THR A 111 2.10 -12.71 -5.18
N ASN A 112 2.73 -12.54 -6.33
CA ASN A 112 2.12 -12.18 -7.61
C ASN A 112 1.41 -10.81 -7.64
N GLU A 113 1.41 -10.04 -6.54
CA GLU A 113 0.94 -8.67 -6.63
C GLU A 113 1.85 -7.86 -7.55
N PRO A 114 1.29 -6.96 -8.37
CA PRO A 114 2.07 -6.20 -9.33
C PRO A 114 3.11 -5.34 -8.60
N GLY A 115 4.32 -5.38 -9.13
CA GLY A 115 5.42 -4.49 -8.76
C GLY A 115 5.62 -3.39 -9.78
N MET A 116 6.72 -2.63 -9.61
CA MET A 116 7.10 -1.55 -10.52
C MET A 116 7.26 -2.12 -11.95
N SER A 117 6.41 -1.69 -12.87
CA SER A 117 6.43 -2.08 -14.28
C SER A 117 6.27 -0.85 -15.16
N ARG A 118 6.56 -0.99 -16.47
CA ARG A 118 6.32 0.07 -17.46
C ARG A 118 4.86 0.51 -17.52
N VAL A 119 3.93 -0.38 -17.13
CA VAL A 119 2.47 -0.15 -17.16
C VAL A 119 1.89 0.07 -15.76
N VAL A 120 2.49 -0.52 -14.72
CA VAL A 120 2.03 -0.38 -13.32
C VAL A 120 3.04 0.43 -12.53
N ARG A 121 2.60 1.60 -12.05
CA ARG A 121 3.39 2.47 -11.18
C ARG A 121 3.08 2.13 -9.72
N GLY A 122 3.77 1.14 -9.17
CA GLY A 122 3.65 0.81 -7.75
C GLY A 122 4.37 -0.48 -7.38
N ASN A 123 5.00 -0.52 -6.22
CA ASN A 123 5.70 -1.69 -5.66
C ASN A 123 5.04 -2.20 -4.36
N VAL A 124 3.81 -1.76 -4.10
CA VAL A 124 3.03 -2.02 -2.88
C VAL A 124 1.82 -2.95 -3.10
N GLY A 125 1.61 -3.46 -4.31
CA GLY A 125 0.43 -4.26 -4.63
C GLY A 125 -0.86 -3.43 -4.64
N PHE A 126 -2.01 -4.08 -4.50
CA PHE A 126 -3.32 -3.42 -4.55
C PHE A 126 -4.34 -3.93 -3.52
N LEU A 127 -4.17 -5.14 -2.98
CA LEU A 127 -5.18 -5.74 -2.10
C LEU A 127 -5.17 -5.10 -0.70
N THR A 128 -4.00 -5.06 -0.07
CA THR A 128 -3.88 -4.71 1.35
C THR A 128 -3.14 -3.39 1.56
N GLY A 129 -2.09 -3.15 0.79
CA GLY A 129 -1.22 -1.97 0.93
C GLY A 129 -1.99 -0.65 0.78
N PRO A 130 -2.61 -0.36 -0.38
CA PRO A 130 -3.29 0.91 -0.58
C PRO A 130 -4.41 1.21 0.43
N PRO A 131 -5.34 0.27 0.76
CA PRO A 131 -6.34 0.52 1.80
C PRO A 131 -5.72 0.86 3.16
N PHE A 132 -4.67 0.15 3.58
CA PHE A 132 -3.94 0.42 4.83
C PHE A 132 -3.32 1.81 4.86
N PHE A 133 -2.71 2.23 3.75
CA PHE A 133 -2.09 3.54 3.62
C PHE A 133 -3.10 4.69 3.61
N ASP A 134 -4.28 4.48 3.00
CA ASP A 134 -5.33 5.48 2.96
C ASP A 134 -5.98 5.66 4.35
N ALA A 135 -6.13 4.56 5.10
CA ALA A 135 -6.50 4.62 6.51
C ALA A 135 -5.46 5.37 7.36
N LEU A 136 -4.17 5.10 7.16
CA LEU A 136 -3.08 5.84 7.83
C LEU A 136 -3.14 7.34 7.51
N LYS A 137 -3.26 7.70 6.23
CA LYS A 137 -3.36 9.10 5.79
C LYS A 137 -4.55 9.80 6.44
N THR A 138 -5.68 9.10 6.52
CA THR A 138 -6.90 9.59 7.20
C THR A 138 -6.65 9.87 8.67
N TYR A 139 -6.00 8.96 9.41
CA TYR A 139 -5.76 9.16 10.84
C TYR A 139 -4.62 10.13 11.17
N VAL A 140 -3.63 10.26 10.29
CA VAL A 140 -2.65 11.34 10.38
C VAL A 140 -3.34 12.70 10.25
N ASN A 141 -4.37 12.81 9.41
CA ASN A 141 -5.25 13.98 9.27
C ASN A 141 -4.51 15.33 9.19
N GLY A 142 -3.37 15.38 8.49
CA GLY A 142 -2.55 16.60 8.33
C GLY A 142 -1.80 17.07 9.59
N THR A 143 -1.88 16.33 10.71
CA THR A 143 -1.12 16.63 11.95
C THR A 143 0.34 16.20 11.89
N GLY A 144 0.74 15.52 10.82
CA GLY A 144 2.10 15.11 10.53
C GLY A 144 2.26 14.68 9.08
N THR A 145 3.50 14.37 8.71
CA THR A 145 3.87 13.86 7.39
C THR A 145 3.98 12.34 7.41
N LEU A 146 3.46 11.70 6.36
CA LEU A 146 3.50 10.27 6.14
C LEU A 146 4.26 10.00 4.84
N SER A 147 5.26 9.12 4.89
CA SER A 147 5.93 8.60 3.69
C SER A 147 5.86 7.09 3.65
N ILE A 148 5.55 6.55 2.47
CA ILE A 148 5.45 5.11 2.26
C ILE A 148 6.50 4.70 1.24
N GLN A 149 7.10 3.53 1.47
CA GLN A 149 8.09 2.91 0.62
C GLN A 149 7.74 1.45 0.41
N GLY A 150 7.31 1.10 -0.80
CA GLY A 150 7.28 -0.31 -1.17
C GLY A 150 8.69 -0.88 -1.27
N VAL A 151 8.85 -2.19 -1.05
CA VAL A 151 10.16 -2.83 -1.15
C VAL A 151 10.63 -2.90 -2.61
N ASN A 152 11.75 -2.27 -2.89
CA ASN A 152 12.43 -2.31 -4.19
C ASN A 152 13.19 -3.64 -4.39
N GLN A 153 13.48 -4.00 -5.64
CA GLN A 153 14.17 -5.26 -5.99
C GLN A 153 13.51 -6.51 -5.39
N TYR A 154 12.20 -6.44 -5.15
CA TYR A 154 11.41 -7.53 -4.61
C TYR A 154 10.47 -8.07 -5.70
N PRO A 155 10.75 -9.26 -6.28
CA PRO A 155 9.95 -9.82 -7.36
C PRO A 155 8.54 -10.25 -6.94
N ALA A 156 8.36 -10.61 -5.66
CA ALA A 156 7.13 -11.19 -5.12
C ALA A 156 6.67 -12.46 -5.87
N GLU A 157 7.60 -13.32 -6.27
CA GLU A 157 7.31 -14.53 -7.05
C GLU A 157 7.04 -15.75 -6.15
N PRO A 158 6.30 -16.77 -6.60
CA PRO A 158 5.99 -17.96 -5.80
C PRO A 158 7.23 -18.66 -5.24
N ALA A 159 8.33 -18.70 -5.99
CA ALA A 159 9.59 -19.28 -5.51
C ALA A 159 10.07 -18.62 -4.20
N GLY A 160 9.91 -17.31 -4.08
CA GLY A 160 10.22 -16.58 -2.84
C GLY A 160 9.28 -16.94 -1.70
N PHE A 161 8.01 -17.25 -1.96
CA PHE A 161 7.05 -17.65 -0.91
C PHE A 161 7.46 -18.98 -0.31
N PHE A 162 7.73 -19.96 -1.17
CA PHE A 162 8.13 -21.30 -0.75
C PHE A 162 9.52 -21.35 -0.11
N ALA A 163 10.38 -20.37 -0.39
CA ALA A 163 11.69 -20.22 0.25
C ALA A 163 11.64 -19.51 1.62
N GLY A 164 10.47 -19.13 2.13
CA GLY A 164 10.38 -18.40 3.40
C GLY A 164 10.51 -16.88 3.28
N GLY A 165 10.33 -16.31 2.08
CA GLY A 165 10.51 -14.90 1.76
C GLY A 165 11.66 -14.64 0.77
N SER A 166 11.61 -13.51 0.07
CA SER A 166 12.70 -13.07 -0.82
C SER A 166 13.84 -12.44 -0.02
N MET A 167 15.02 -13.07 -0.03
CA MET A 167 16.20 -12.49 0.63
C MET A 167 16.63 -11.15 0.02
N THR A 168 16.58 -11.02 -1.32
CA THR A 168 16.89 -9.75 -2.00
C THR A 168 15.93 -8.64 -1.58
N GLY A 169 14.62 -8.92 -1.52
CA GLY A 169 13.65 -7.96 -1.01
C GLY A 169 13.89 -7.61 0.46
N ALA A 170 14.21 -8.60 1.28
CA ALA A 170 14.50 -8.40 2.70
C ALA A 170 15.72 -7.50 2.91
N THR A 171 16.80 -7.72 2.16
CA THR A 171 18.00 -6.88 2.20
C THR A 171 17.71 -5.45 1.72
N ALA A 172 16.93 -5.28 0.65
CA ALA A 172 16.52 -3.95 0.19
C ALA A 172 15.70 -3.21 1.26
N ALA A 173 14.73 -3.89 1.89
CA ALA A 173 13.92 -3.33 2.97
C ALA A 173 14.78 -2.96 4.20
N ALA A 174 15.71 -3.82 4.60
CA ALA A 174 16.63 -3.57 5.71
C ALA A 174 17.54 -2.36 5.45
N GLN A 175 18.02 -2.20 4.22
CA GLN A 175 18.82 -1.02 3.83
C GLN A 175 18.01 0.28 3.95
N VAL A 176 16.78 0.32 3.43
CA VAL A 176 15.88 1.48 3.57
C VAL A 176 15.60 1.77 5.05
N ALA A 177 15.30 0.74 5.85
CA ALA A 177 15.05 0.88 7.28
C ALA A 177 16.27 1.45 8.03
N SER A 178 17.45 0.87 7.80
CA SER A 178 18.72 1.31 8.39
C SER A 178 19.03 2.78 8.07
N ARG A 179 18.84 3.19 6.80
CA ARG A 179 19.01 4.59 6.37
C ARG A 179 18.00 5.51 7.03
N THR A 180 16.73 5.14 7.05
CA THR A 180 15.66 5.93 7.68
C THR A 180 15.96 6.17 9.15
N LEU A 181 16.32 5.11 9.89
CA LEU A 181 16.65 5.20 11.31
C LEU A 181 17.91 6.04 11.56
N THR A 182 18.86 6.06 10.64
CA THR A 182 20.10 6.84 10.77
C THR A 182 19.88 8.32 10.45
N MET A 183 19.23 8.61 9.32
CA MET A 183 19.08 9.97 8.80
C MET A 183 17.91 10.71 9.46
N CYS A 184 16.90 9.99 9.92
CA CYS A 184 15.68 10.53 10.50
C CYS A 184 15.40 9.93 11.87
N PRO A 185 16.18 10.31 12.90
CA PRO A 185 16.13 9.63 14.18
C PRO A 185 14.79 9.74 14.91
N ASN A 186 14.03 10.79 14.61
CA ASN A 186 12.71 11.07 15.19
C ASN A 186 11.54 10.48 14.39
N THR A 187 11.79 9.90 13.21
CA THR A 187 10.74 9.26 12.40
C THR A 187 10.24 8.00 13.10
N ARG A 188 8.92 7.85 13.15
CA ARG A 188 8.25 6.64 13.60
C ARG A 188 8.18 5.64 12.45
N LEU A 189 9.18 4.75 12.40
CA LEU A 189 9.29 3.75 11.34
C LEU A 189 8.39 2.54 11.63
N THR A 190 7.52 2.21 10.68
CA THR A 190 6.72 0.99 10.65
C THR A 190 7.25 0.05 9.57
N MET A 191 7.43 -1.22 9.93
CA MET A 191 7.72 -2.30 8.98
C MET A 191 6.44 -3.11 8.75
N SER A 192 6.03 -3.32 7.50
CA SER A 192 4.76 -4.02 7.22
C SER A 192 4.87 -4.94 6.01
N GLY A 193 4.03 -5.97 5.97
CA GLY A 193 3.95 -6.86 4.82
C GLY A 193 2.64 -7.63 4.76
N TYR A 194 2.35 -8.16 3.58
CA TYR A 194 1.20 -9.03 3.31
C TYR A 194 1.67 -10.36 2.71
N SER A 195 1.19 -11.50 3.21
CA SER A 195 1.49 -12.82 2.67
C SER A 195 3.01 -13.10 2.63
N GLN A 196 3.61 -13.38 1.47
CA GLN A 196 5.07 -13.45 1.31
C GLN A 196 5.79 -12.18 1.79
N GLY A 197 5.16 -11.01 1.64
CA GLY A 197 5.68 -9.76 2.16
C GLY A 197 5.87 -9.78 3.68
N SER A 198 5.01 -10.47 4.44
CA SER A 198 5.19 -10.66 5.88
C SER A 198 6.47 -11.44 6.19
N GLN A 199 6.77 -12.46 5.39
CA GLN A 199 8.03 -13.21 5.49
C GLN A 199 9.25 -12.33 5.15
N VAL A 200 9.15 -11.54 4.08
CA VAL A 200 10.19 -10.56 3.69
C VAL A 200 10.44 -9.55 4.82
N THR A 201 9.38 -9.04 5.45
CA THR A 201 9.48 -8.09 6.56
C THR A 201 10.18 -8.70 7.78
N ARG A 202 9.86 -9.95 8.12
CA ARG A 202 10.57 -10.70 9.18
C ARG A 202 12.07 -10.83 8.88
N LEU A 203 12.41 -11.24 7.66
CA LEU A 203 13.80 -11.36 7.22
C LEU A 203 14.54 -10.02 7.22
N ALA A 204 13.86 -8.92 6.85
CA ALA A 204 14.45 -7.58 6.85
C ALA A 204 14.78 -7.13 8.27
N ILE A 205 13.86 -7.33 9.22
CA ILE A 205 14.07 -6.99 10.64
C ILE A 205 15.23 -7.79 11.22
N ALA A 206 15.35 -9.07 10.86
CA ALA A 206 16.46 -9.92 11.31
C ALA A 206 17.85 -9.45 10.80
N GLN A 207 17.91 -8.65 9.74
CA GLN A 207 19.16 -8.06 9.22
C GLN A 207 19.55 -6.73 9.88
N LEU A 208 18.66 -6.14 10.69
CA LEU A 208 18.93 -4.90 11.42
C LEU A 208 19.72 -5.19 12.71
N THR A 209 20.49 -4.21 13.18
CA THR A 209 21.15 -4.31 14.48
C THR A 209 20.11 -4.30 15.62
N PRO A 210 20.43 -4.82 16.82
CA PRO A 210 19.51 -4.76 17.96
C PRO A 210 19.03 -3.34 18.28
N ASP A 211 19.91 -2.34 18.19
CA ASP A 211 19.56 -0.93 18.38
C ASP A 211 18.57 -0.42 17.33
N GLN A 212 18.74 -0.85 16.07
CA GLN A 212 17.80 -0.50 15.00
C GLN A 212 16.45 -1.19 15.19
N GLN A 213 16.44 -2.47 15.58
CA GLN A 213 15.21 -3.22 15.88
C GLN A 213 14.43 -2.59 17.03
N ALA A 214 15.13 -2.13 18.08
CA ALA A 214 14.52 -1.42 19.22
C ALA A 214 13.90 -0.08 18.82
N ARG A 215 14.37 0.55 17.74
CA ARG A 215 13.88 1.84 17.23
C ARG A 215 12.76 1.72 16.20
N ILE A 216 12.39 0.51 15.77
CA ILE A 216 11.16 0.29 14.99
C ILE A 216 9.97 0.63 15.87
N SER A 217 9.09 1.51 15.39
CA SER A 217 7.90 1.95 16.15
C SER A 217 6.83 0.86 16.20
N SER A 218 6.58 0.19 15.07
CA SER A 218 5.56 -0.85 14.93
C SER A 218 5.86 -1.80 13.79
N VAL A 219 5.33 -3.01 13.88
CA VAL A 219 5.35 -4.04 12.84
C VAL A 219 3.93 -4.52 12.60
N VAL A 220 3.49 -4.53 11.34
CA VAL A 220 2.13 -4.94 10.96
C VAL A 220 2.19 -5.98 9.85
N LEU A 221 1.77 -7.21 10.14
CA LEU A 221 1.81 -8.34 9.20
C LEU A 221 0.39 -8.82 8.89
N PHE A 222 0.01 -8.81 7.62
CA PHE A 222 -1.27 -9.33 7.14
C PHE A 222 -1.08 -10.70 6.48
N GLY A 223 -1.93 -11.67 6.76
CA GLY A 223 -1.84 -12.99 6.12
C GLY A 223 -0.48 -13.65 6.34
N ASP A 224 0.11 -13.48 7.53
CA ASP A 224 1.48 -13.92 7.84
C ASP A 224 1.60 -15.44 7.81
N PRO A 225 2.45 -16.03 6.94
CA PRO A 225 2.60 -17.49 6.85
C PRO A 225 3.11 -18.16 8.13
N LEU A 226 3.69 -17.39 9.06
CA LEU A 226 4.08 -17.88 10.38
C LEU A 226 2.95 -17.75 11.43
N GLY A 227 1.75 -17.32 11.01
CA GLY A 227 0.52 -17.38 11.80
C GLY A 227 0.59 -16.68 13.14
N GLY A 228 1.39 -15.61 13.28
CA GLY A 228 1.56 -14.87 14.54
C GLY A 228 2.71 -15.34 15.43
N ALA A 229 3.68 -16.08 14.89
CA ALA A 229 4.94 -16.32 15.60
C ALA A 229 5.62 -14.99 15.99
N ALA A 230 6.42 -14.99 17.05
CA ALA A 230 7.19 -13.80 17.44
C ALA A 230 8.11 -13.32 16.29
N VAL A 231 8.38 -12.02 16.23
CA VAL A 231 9.42 -11.45 15.36
C VAL A 231 10.62 -11.13 16.24
N SER A 232 11.77 -11.76 15.98
CA SER A 232 12.97 -11.55 16.78
C SER A 232 13.37 -10.07 16.82
N GLY A 233 13.68 -9.54 18.00
CA GLY A 233 14.02 -8.13 18.21
C GLY A 233 12.81 -7.17 18.28
N VAL A 234 11.60 -7.68 18.13
CA VAL A 234 10.36 -6.90 18.20
C VAL A 234 9.53 -7.38 19.38
N ASP A 235 9.21 -6.45 20.26
CA ASP A 235 8.35 -6.68 21.40
C ASP A 235 6.89 -6.87 20.95
N GLU A 236 6.12 -7.71 21.64
CA GLU A 236 4.73 -8.01 21.27
C GLU A 236 3.82 -6.78 21.28
N THR A 237 4.12 -5.76 22.09
CA THR A 237 3.36 -4.49 22.11
C THR A 237 3.53 -3.68 20.84
N ARG A 238 4.60 -3.94 20.08
CA ARG A 238 4.92 -3.30 18.79
C ARG A 238 4.58 -4.19 17.59
N LEU A 239 4.07 -5.41 17.80
CA LEU A 239 3.75 -6.35 16.74
C LEU A 239 2.23 -6.55 16.63
N LEU A 240 1.69 -6.29 15.45
CA LEU A 240 0.34 -6.63 15.03
C LEU A 240 0.40 -7.70 13.94
N VAL A 241 -0.25 -8.84 14.16
CA VAL A 241 -0.44 -9.86 13.13
C VAL A 241 -1.93 -10.11 12.87
N VAL A 242 -2.37 -9.80 11.65
CA VAL A 242 -3.75 -9.98 11.20
C VAL A 242 -3.84 -11.25 10.37
N CYS A 243 -4.55 -12.24 10.90
CA CYS A 243 -4.79 -13.54 10.26
C CYS A 243 -6.27 -13.89 10.34
N HIS A 244 -6.95 -13.95 9.21
CA HIS A 244 -8.37 -14.30 9.18
C HIS A 244 -8.60 -15.78 9.48
N ALA A 245 -9.74 -16.09 10.10
CA ALA A 245 -10.17 -17.46 10.27
C ALA A 245 -10.34 -18.15 8.91
N GLY A 246 -9.72 -19.33 8.75
CA GLY A 246 -9.72 -20.07 7.49
C GLY A 246 -8.78 -19.52 6.42
N ASP A 247 -7.90 -18.57 6.77
CA ASP A 247 -6.76 -18.25 5.91
C ASP A 247 -5.71 -19.37 6.01
N ASN A 248 -5.70 -20.23 4.99
CA ASN A 248 -4.77 -21.35 4.91
C ASN A 248 -3.29 -20.90 4.84
N ILE A 249 -3.00 -19.69 4.38
CA ILE A 249 -1.62 -19.19 4.37
C ILE A 249 -1.13 -18.97 5.80
N CYS A 250 -1.95 -18.37 6.67
CA CYS A 250 -1.62 -18.20 8.10
C CYS A 250 -1.42 -19.51 8.86
N GLU A 251 -1.96 -20.61 8.33
CA GLU A 251 -1.80 -21.95 8.89
C GLU A 251 -0.53 -22.67 8.39
N GLY A 252 0.32 -21.96 7.64
CA GLY A 252 1.54 -22.51 7.01
C GLY A 252 1.26 -23.25 5.70
N GLY A 253 0.03 -23.14 5.18
CA GLY A 253 -0.35 -23.70 3.88
C GLY A 253 0.04 -22.79 2.72
N ASN A 254 -0.46 -23.15 1.53
CA ASN A 254 -0.16 -22.46 0.27
C ASN A 254 -1.42 -22.23 -0.59
N LEU A 255 -2.62 -22.44 -0.02
CA LEU A 255 -3.87 -22.22 -0.71
C LEU A 255 -4.36 -20.78 -0.48
N VAL A 256 -4.53 -20.04 -1.57
CA VAL A 256 -5.13 -18.71 -1.53
C VAL A 256 -6.64 -18.85 -1.51
N LEU A 257 -7.22 -18.78 -0.31
CA LEU A 257 -8.66 -18.83 -0.08
C LEU A 257 -9.24 -17.42 0.11
N SER A 258 -10.57 -17.31 0.12
CA SER A 258 -11.28 -16.02 0.31
C SER A 258 -10.77 -15.21 1.51
N PRO A 259 -10.56 -15.81 2.70
CA PRO A 259 -10.07 -15.06 3.86
C PRO A 259 -8.70 -14.40 3.65
N HIS A 260 -7.86 -14.92 2.75
CA HIS A 260 -6.55 -14.34 2.46
C HIS A 260 -6.64 -13.05 1.62
N LEU A 261 -7.79 -12.76 0.98
CA LEU A 261 -7.93 -11.72 -0.03
C LEU A 261 -8.63 -10.44 0.47
N ASP A 262 -9.05 -10.40 1.74
CA ASP A 262 -9.96 -9.37 2.26
C ASP A 262 -9.38 -8.55 3.43
N TYR A 263 -8.04 -8.49 3.54
CA TYR A 263 -7.35 -7.70 4.57
C TYR A 263 -7.52 -6.18 4.43
N SER A 264 -8.12 -5.71 3.33
CA SER A 264 -8.54 -4.32 3.18
C SER A 264 -9.56 -3.92 4.26
N SER A 265 -10.35 -4.87 4.77
CA SER A 265 -11.30 -4.64 5.86
C SER A 265 -10.64 -4.34 7.21
N ASP A 266 -9.40 -4.80 7.42
CA ASP A 266 -8.63 -4.56 8.65
C ASP A 266 -7.75 -3.31 8.59
N ALA A 267 -7.66 -2.66 7.43
CA ALA A 267 -6.83 -1.48 7.22
C ALA A 267 -7.04 -0.37 8.27
N PRO A 268 -8.28 -0.02 8.67
CA PRO A 268 -8.51 0.93 9.76
C PRO A 268 -7.90 0.49 11.09
N THR A 269 -8.09 -0.77 11.50
CA THR A 269 -7.55 -1.31 12.75
C THR A 269 -6.01 -1.29 12.74
N ALA A 270 -5.41 -1.70 11.63
CA ALA A 270 -3.97 -1.68 11.44
C ALA A 270 -3.39 -0.26 11.48
N ALA A 271 -4.07 0.69 10.85
CA ALA A 271 -3.66 2.09 10.86
C ALA A 271 -3.75 2.69 12.27
N LEU A 272 -4.82 2.41 13.03
CA LEU A 272 -4.94 2.85 14.43
C LEU A 272 -3.79 2.30 15.30
N PHE A 273 -3.45 1.03 15.13
CA PHE A 273 -2.31 0.43 15.85
C PHE A 273 -1.00 1.19 15.60
N VAL A 274 -0.71 1.53 14.34
CA VAL A 274 0.48 2.33 13.98
C VAL A 274 0.41 3.73 14.58
N MET A 275 -0.73 4.41 14.51
CA MET A 275 -0.89 5.76 15.08
C MET A 275 -0.65 5.74 16.59
N GLN A 276 -1.22 4.76 17.29
CA GLN A 276 -1.02 4.57 18.72
C GLN A 276 0.47 4.36 19.07
N ARG A 277 1.22 3.56 18.31
CA ARG A 277 2.64 3.33 18.59
C ARG A 277 3.55 4.46 18.12
N SER A 278 3.08 5.29 17.19
CA SER A 278 3.78 6.48 16.76
C SER A 278 3.71 7.61 17.81
N ASN A 279 2.68 7.59 18.68
CA ASN A 279 2.33 8.68 19.58
C ASN A 279 2.15 10.03 18.84
N LEU A 280 1.61 9.98 17.62
CA LEU A 280 1.33 11.12 16.76
C LEU A 280 -0.16 11.16 16.39
N GLY A 281 -0.69 12.38 16.17
CA GLY A 281 -2.06 12.61 15.70
C GLY A 281 -3.16 12.55 16.75
N LEU A 282 -4.34 13.07 16.40
CA LEU A 282 -5.55 13.08 17.24
C LEU A 282 -6.11 11.67 17.47
N ALA A 283 -5.89 10.77 16.50
CA ALA A 283 -6.26 9.38 16.58
C ALA A 283 -5.50 8.60 17.67
N SER A 284 -4.41 9.12 18.25
CA SER A 284 -3.81 8.49 19.44
C SER A 284 -4.77 8.59 20.65
N ARG A 285 -5.45 9.73 20.80
CA ARG A 285 -6.48 9.95 21.83
C ARG A 285 -7.80 9.27 21.48
N ASP A 286 -8.22 9.30 20.22
CA ASP A 286 -9.43 8.59 19.80
C ASP A 286 -9.23 7.07 19.86
N ALA A 287 -8.06 6.52 19.51
CA ALA A 287 -7.75 5.11 19.72
C ALA A 287 -7.70 4.73 21.22
N GLU A 288 -7.17 5.59 22.08
CA GLU A 288 -7.24 5.41 23.53
C GLU A 288 -8.70 5.43 24.03
N ASN A 289 -9.54 6.34 23.51
CA ASN A 289 -10.96 6.48 23.86
C ASN A 289 -11.82 5.31 23.33
N GLU A 290 -11.49 4.74 22.17
CA GLU A 290 -12.08 3.53 21.61
C GLU A 290 -11.53 2.24 22.27
N GLY A 291 -10.78 2.38 23.38
CA GLY A 291 -10.32 1.25 24.19
C GLY A 291 -9.12 0.49 23.61
N MET A 292 -8.43 1.03 22.60
CA MET A 292 -7.26 0.39 21.99
C MET A 292 -5.97 0.56 22.81
N SER A 293 -6.00 1.37 23.87
CA SER A 293 -4.89 1.57 24.82
C SER A 293 -4.31 0.26 25.38
N GLY A 294 -5.17 -0.75 25.59
CA GLY A 294 -4.79 -2.08 26.07
C GLY A 294 -4.69 -3.16 25.00
N THR A 295 -4.86 -2.85 23.71
CA THR A 295 -4.85 -3.87 22.65
C THR A 295 -3.41 -4.31 22.36
N VAL A 296 -2.97 -5.37 23.02
CA VAL A 296 -1.88 -6.22 22.55
C VAL A 296 -2.45 -7.01 21.38
N VAL A 297 -2.20 -6.55 20.15
CA VAL A 297 -2.79 -7.23 18.98
C VAL A 297 -1.94 -8.43 18.56
N GLY A 298 -1.91 -9.44 19.43
CA GLY A 298 -1.59 -10.81 19.03
C GLY A 298 -2.70 -11.36 18.13
N LYS A 299 -2.38 -12.39 17.32
CA LYS A 299 -3.23 -13.08 16.33
C LYS A 299 -4.69 -12.60 16.35
N VAL A 300 -5.11 -11.83 15.35
CA VAL A 300 -6.51 -11.41 15.21
C VAL A 300 -7.40 -12.61 14.80
N GLN A 301 -7.52 -13.61 15.67
CA GLN A 301 -8.67 -14.51 15.68
C GLN A 301 -9.79 -13.79 16.45
N GLY A 302 -10.50 -12.87 15.78
CA GLY A 302 -11.84 -12.44 16.23
C GLY A 302 -12.03 -11.03 16.80
N ILE A 303 -11.31 -10.00 16.36
CA ILE A 303 -11.55 -8.62 16.85
C ILE A 303 -12.86 -7.99 16.32
N MET A 304 -13.57 -8.62 15.39
CA MET A 304 -14.85 -8.12 14.85
C MET A 304 -16.12 -8.71 15.52
N LEU A 305 -16.05 -9.28 16.73
CA LEU A 305 -17.23 -9.80 17.45
C LEU A 305 -17.45 -9.19 18.84
N SER A 306 -17.08 -7.93 19.06
CA SER A 306 -17.63 -7.18 20.20
C SER A 306 -18.68 -6.17 19.73
N PRO A 307 -19.97 -6.56 19.62
CA PRO A 307 -21.06 -5.59 19.54
C PRO A 307 -21.30 -5.04 20.94
N LYS A 308 -20.64 -3.93 21.29
CA LYS A 308 -21.12 -3.08 22.38
C LYS A 308 -21.66 -1.81 21.75
N HIS A 309 -22.96 -1.83 21.47
CA HIS A 309 -23.97 -0.85 21.89
C HIS A 309 -25.34 -1.36 21.41
N GLY A 310 -25.84 -2.41 22.07
CA GLY A 310 -27.28 -2.65 22.12
C GLY A 310 -27.87 -1.68 23.13
N ILE A 311 -28.50 -0.61 22.66
CA ILE A 311 -29.42 0.17 23.48
C ILE A 311 -30.59 -0.76 23.78
N ALA A 312 -30.73 -1.15 25.05
CA ALA A 312 -31.91 -1.85 25.53
C ALA A 312 -33.14 -0.96 25.25
N SER A 313 -34.10 -1.51 24.52
CA SER A 313 -35.48 -1.04 24.55
C SER A 313 -36.24 -1.97 25.48
N ASP A 314 -36.98 -1.34 26.39
CA ASP A 314 -37.92 -1.83 27.41
C ASP A 314 -37.34 -2.37 28.72
#